data_AF-A0AA88XNS5-F1
#
_entry.id   AF-A0AA88XNS5-F1
#
_cell.length_a   1.000
_cell.length_b   1.000
_cell.length_c   1.000
_cell.angle_alpha   90.00
_cell.angle_beta   90.00
_cell.angle_gamma   90.00
#
_symmetry.space_group_name_H-M   'P 1'
#
loop_
_entity.id
_entity.type
_entity.pdbx_description
1 polymer ?
#
loop_
_entity_poly.entity_id
_entity_poly.type
_entity_poly.pdbx_seq_one_letter_code
_entity_poly.pdbx_strand_id
1 'polypeptide(L)'
;MSGLEELGIPGGEALRESLTNCADPLASIEEFQAENSILLPSLKPALHFLDLHEIKRLDFHNSVLEELREKLIQQISDVANREDDDRFTVLESLLEKSFPVIKIRRQSEVVQQLANMVGKNIKLYDMVLQFLRTLFLRTRNTHYCTLRAELLMTLHDQEVNDICSIDPCHKFTWCVDACIRDKFIDAKRSRELQGFLDGIKRGQEFVLGDLSMILCDPFALNTVALSMMKNLQHCINTDGLPRESAEILLLVRMLSLGLGSWDMIDSQLFREPKLESALFTKFLPMITSMMIDDQVRTLNVKMEDPRQPVQPPSDLFLAFIKENAIASMIALYYTLQVTRQKDRVAACNIVPVLVHCENERSYDDTFLHSFISYLIAMAEEFCSEDFCVAVFDDFILPAISRENVLRHLLRLLWYIHPKLPTGRLQALLDSTQPNNEHSEAVHSTYLQLMDKVNTYEPSPLAPQEQLDSPLMSVPTPAPIH
;
A
#
# COMPACT_ATOMS: atom_id res chain seq x y z
N MET A 1 -7.83 -0.97 14.34
CA MET A 1 -6.68 -1.23 15.21
C MET A 1 -5.73 -0.06 15.08
N SER A 2 -5.37 0.58 16.18
CA SER A 2 -4.77 1.93 16.25
C SER A 2 -3.30 2.01 15.81
N GLY A 3 -2.70 0.95 15.26
CA GLY A 3 -1.31 0.94 14.80
C GLY A 3 -0.25 1.02 15.91
N LEU A 4 -0.67 1.19 17.17
CA LEU A 4 0.22 1.33 18.33
C LEU A 4 1.12 0.10 18.54
N GLU A 5 0.62 -1.09 18.22
CA GLU A 5 1.35 -2.36 18.35
C GLU A 5 2.57 -2.43 17.41
N GLU A 6 2.53 -1.74 16.25
CA GLU A 6 3.65 -1.67 15.30
C GLU A 6 4.79 -0.76 15.79
N LEU A 7 4.54 0.05 16.83
CA LEU A 7 5.52 0.93 17.50
C LEU A 7 6.07 0.33 18.81
N GLY A 8 5.73 -0.91 19.13
CA GLY A 8 6.06 -1.52 20.42
C GLY A 8 5.25 -0.95 21.60
N ILE A 9 4.14 -0.26 21.32
CA ILE A 9 3.24 0.30 22.33
C ILE A 9 2.02 -0.62 22.45
N PRO A 10 1.80 -1.29 23.59
CA PRO A 10 0.63 -2.13 23.84
C PRO A 10 -0.69 -1.44 23.46
N GLY A 11 -1.37 -1.99 22.45
CA GLY A 11 -2.62 -1.45 21.91
C GLY A 11 -3.87 -2.04 22.55
N GLY A 12 -5.01 -1.85 21.87
CA GLY A 12 -6.31 -2.34 22.33
C GLY A 12 -6.42 -3.87 22.36
N GLU A 13 -5.67 -4.59 21.50
CA GLU A 13 -5.66 -6.05 21.56
C GLU A 13 -4.84 -6.57 22.73
N ALA A 14 -3.68 -5.96 23.02
CA ALA A 14 -2.85 -6.31 24.18
C ALA A 14 -3.61 -6.08 25.50
N LEU A 15 -4.35 -4.97 25.61
CA LEU A 15 -5.22 -4.74 26.77
C LEU A 15 -6.34 -5.77 26.85
N ARG A 16 -6.99 -6.08 25.72
CA ARG A 16 -8.07 -7.07 25.68
C ARG A 16 -7.57 -8.46 26.06
N GLU A 17 -6.40 -8.86 25.58
CA GLU A 17 -5.76 -10.14 25.90
C GLU A 17 -5.37 -10.21 27.38
N SER A 18 -4.74 -9.15 27.91
CA SER A 18 -4.41 -9.01 29.34
C SER A 18 -5.67 -9.14 30.21
N LEU A 19 -6.76 -8.46 29.85
CA LEU A 19 -8.02 -8.53 30.60
C LEU A 19 -8.77 -9.86 30.45
N THR A 20 -8.56 -10.58 29.34
CA THR A 20 -9.19 -11.89 29.12
C THR A 20 -8.48 -13.00 29.89
N ASN A 21 -7.16 -12.87 30.09
CA ASN A 21 -6.31 -13.91 30.66
C ASN A 21 -5.91 -13.66 32.13
N CYS A 22 -6.29 -12.53 32.73
CA CYS A 22 -5.95 -12.20 34.10
C CYS A 22 -6.95 -12.75 35.14
N ALA A 23 -6.45 -12.99 36.36
CA ALA A 23 -7.28 -13.34 37.51
C ALA A 23 -7.90 -12.11 38.21
N ASP A 24 -7.25 -10.94 38.09
CA ASP A 24 -7.72 -9.65 38.61
C ASP A 24 -7.69 -8.58 37.51
N PRO A 25 -8.84 -8.24 36.92
CA PRO A 25 -8.95 -7.23 35.88
C PRO A 25 -8.52 -5.84 36.33
N LEU A 26 -8.72 -5.47 37.60
CA LEU A 26 -8.38 -4.13 38.08
C LEU A 26 -6.86 -3.97 38.23
N ALA A 27 -6.20 -4.98 38.79
CA ALA A 27 -4.74 -5.00 38.88
C ALA A 27 -4.09 -4.99 37.49
N SER A 28 -4.66 -5.73 36.52
CA SER A 28 -4.14 -5.78 35.15
C SER A 28 -4.33 -4.47 34.39
N ILE A 29 -5.42 -3.74 34.67
CA ILE A 29 -5.59 -2.37 34.17
C ILE A 29 -4.54 -1.43 34.78
N GLU A 30 -4.29 -1.52 36.09
CA GLU A 30 -3.29 -0.67 36.75
C GLU A 30 -1.85 -0.95 36.24
N GLU A 31 -1.51 -2.21 36.04
CA GLU A 31 -0.22 -2.65 35.48
C GLU A 31 -0.07 -2.16 34.03
N PHE A 32 -1.08 -2.37 33.19
CA PHE A 32 -1.10 -1.87 31.82
C PHE A 32 -0.96 -0.33 31.77
N GLN A 33 -1.65 0.38 32.65
CA GLN A 33 -1.56 1.85 32.72
C GLN A 33 -0.19 2.35 33.18
N ALA A 34 0.49 1.62 34.06
CA ALA A 34 1.84 1.94 34.54
C ALA A 34 2.90 1.67 33.46
N GLU A 35 2.83 0.51 32.81
CA GLU A 35 3.77 0.10 31.75
C GLU A 35 3.71 1.02 30.53
N ASN A 36 2.51 1.47 30.15
CA ASN A 36 2.30 2.35 29.00
C ASN A 36 2.46 3.84 29.33
N SER A 37 2.93 4.19 30.54
CA SER A 37 3.06 5.58 31.01
C SER A 37 1.77 6.40 30.90
N ILE A 38 0.61 5.74 30.91
CA ILE A 38 -0.73 6.37 30.89
C ILE A 38 -0.98 7.08 32.23
N LEU A 39 -0.41 6.55 33.31
CA LEU A 39 -0.44 7.12 34.66
C LEU A 39 0.97 7.53 35.10
N LEU A 40 1.27 8.83 35.02
CA LEU A 40 2.48 9.37 35.66
C LEU A 40 2.31 9.32 37.19
N PRO A 41 3.29 8.83 37.97
CA PRO A 41 3.21 8.77 39.43
C PRO A 41 2.94 10.14 40.08
N SER A 42 3.37 11.22 39.42
CA SER A 42 3.14 12.61 39.82
C SER A 42 1.69 13.09 39.64
N LEU A 43 0.90 12.45 38.78
CA LEU A 43 -0.51 12.77 38.50
C LEU A 43 -1.49 12.02 39.41
N LYS A 44 -1.06 10.92 40.04
CA LYS A 44 -1.89 10.08 40.93
C LYS A 44 -2.53 10.87 42.09
N PRO A 45 -1.85 11.83 42.75
CA PRO A 45 -2.49 12.68 43.76
C PRO A 45 -3.53 13.65 43.19
N ALA A 46 -3.31 14.18 41.99
CA ALA A 46 -4.20 15.13 41.33
C ALA A 46 -5.51 14.47 40.87
N LEU A 47 -5.45 13.23 40.39
CA LEU A 47 -6.64 12.47 39.96
C LEU A 47 -7.64 12.22 41.10
N HIS A 48 -7.15 11.88 42.31
CA HIS A 48 -8.02 11.76 43.49
C HIS A 48 -8.70 13.09 43.85
N PHE A 49 -8.01 14.21 43.63
CA PHE A 49 -8.55 15.54 43.85
C PHE A 49 -9.65 15.87 42.82
N LEU A 50 -9.44 15.49 41.55
CA LEU A 50 -10.42 15.65 40.48
C LEU A 50 -11.69 14.80 40.72
N ASP A 51 -11.52 13.57 41.19
CA ASP A 51 -12.65 12.69 41.54
C ASP A 51 -13.49 13.28 42.70
N LEU A 52 -12.84 13.86 43.72
CA LEU A 52 -13.51 14.56 44.83
C LEU A 52 -14.31 15.79 44.37
N HIS A 53 -13.92 16.38 43.25
CA HIS A 53 -14.61 17.51 42.62
C HIS A 53 -15.60 17.09 41.52
N GLU A 54 -15.89 15.78 41.40
CA GLU A 54 -16.76 15.19 40.36
C GLU A 54 -16.31 15.49 38.92
N ILE A 55 -15.03 15.85 38.72
CA ILE A 55 -14.46 16.06 37.40
C ILE A 55 -14.14 14.69 36.81
N LYS A 56 -14.77 14.36 35.67
CA LYS A 56 -14.48 13.10 35.00
C LYS A 56 -13.03 13.10 34.54
N ARG A 57 -12.31 12.02 34.86
CA ARG A 57 -10.91 11.84 34.46
C ARG A 57 -10.71 12.00 32.94
N LEU A 58 -11.69 11.57 32.13
CA LEU A 58 -11.70 11.79 30.67
C LEU A 58 -11.65 13.28 30.30
N ASP A 59 -12.43 14.13 30.96
CA ASP A 59 -12.49 15.57 30.69
C ASP A 59 -11.16 16.24 31.07
N PHE A 60 -10.53 15.78 32.16
CA PHE A 60 -9.19 16.21 32.53
C PHE A 60 -8.13 15.78 31.52
N HIS A 61 -8.13 14.52 31.07
CA HIS A 61 -7.21 14.05 30.03
C HIS A 61 -7.38 14.83 28.73
N ASN A 62 -8.61 15.12 28.32
CA ASN A 62 -8.90 15.96 27.16
C ASN A 62 -8.37 17.38 27.35
N SER A 63 -8.53 17.97 28.54
CA SER A 63 -7.99 19.30 28.85
C SER A 63 -6.45 19.34 28.80
N VAL A 64 -5.78 18.31 29.30
CA VAL A 64 -4.32 18.20 29.25
C VAL A 64 -3.85 18.02 27.80
N LEU A 65 -4.57 17.22 27.01
CA LEU A 65 -4.27 17.01 25.60
C LEU A 65 -4.44 18.31 24.79
N GLU A 66 -5.48 19.10 25.06
CA GLU A 66 -5.67 20.43 24.46
C GLU A 66 -4.57 21.42 24.90
N GLU A 67 -4.11 21.40 26.15
CA GLU A 67 -2.99 22.26 26.59
C GLU A 67 -1.65 21.85 25.95
N LEU A 68 -1.39 20.54 25.83
CA LEU A 68 -0.22 20.02 25.12
C LEU A 68 -0.26 20.37 23.64
N ARG A 69 -1.46 20.31 23.04
CA ARG A 69 -1.70 20.76 21.67
C ARG A 69 -1.40 22.26 21.55
N GLU A 70 -1.93 23.13 22.41
CA GLU A 70 -1.64 24.57 22.37
C GLU A 70 -0.13 24.86 22.51
N LYS A 71 0.58 24.15 23.39
CA LYS A 71 2.04 24.28 23.52
C LYS A 71 2.79 23.81 22.27
N LEU A 72 2.35 22.73 21.63
CA LEU A 72 2.90 22.26 20.37
C LEU A 72 2.66 23.27 19.23
N ILE A 73 1.47 23.87 19.17
CA ILE A 73 1.12 24.94 18.22
C ILE A 73 2.05 26.14 18.39
N GLN A 74 2.27 26.57 19.63
CA GLN A 74 3.19 27.66 19.93
C GLN A 74 4.61 27.32 19.48
N GLN A 75 5.08 26.09 19.75
CA GLN A 75 6.41 25.65 19.31
C GLN A 75 6.55 25.58 17.79
N ILE A 76 5.56 25.10 17.06
CA ILE A 76 5.58 25.05 15.59
C ILE A 76 5.55 26.47 15.01
N SER A 77 4.74 27.37 15.56
CA SER A 77 4.71 28.79 15.18
C SER A 77 6.06 29.47 15.43
N ASP A 78 6.67 29.21 16.60
CA ASP A 78 7.97 29.75 16.95
C ASP A 78 9.07 29.20 16.03
N VAL A 79 9.01 27.92 15.64
CA VAL A 79 9.95 27.30 14.69
C VAL A 79 9.76 27.84 13.27
N ALA A 80 8.51 28.04 12.83
CA ALA A 80 8.20 28.61 11.52
C ALA A 80 8.68 30.07 11.38
N ASN A 81 8.67 30.82 12.49
CA ASN A 81 9.12 32.22 12.52
C ASN A 81 10.63 32.38 12.72
N ARG A 82 11.39 31.31 12.98
CA ARG A 82 12.87 31.38 13.03
C ARG A 82 13.43 31.52 11.62
N GLU A 83 14.43 32.37 11.43
CA GLU A 83 15.16 32.52 10.15
C GLU A 83 16.36 31.56 10.02
N ASP A 84 16.57 30.70 11.02
CA ASP A 84 17.72 29.79 11.09
C ASP A 84 17.55 28.54 10.20
N ASP A 85 18.65 28.02 9.65
CA ASP A 85 18.66 26.84 8.77
C ASP A 85 18.22 25.56 9.51
N ASP A 86 18.41 25.52 10.84
CA ASP A 86 18.03 24.38 11.69
C ASP A 86 16.51 24.21 11.91
N ARG A 87 15.70 25.19 11.49
CA ARG A 87 14.23 25.09 11.61
C ARG A 87 13.67 23.91 10.80
N PHE A 88 14.31 23.62 9.66
CA PHE A 88 13.86 22.56 8.75
C PHE A 88 14.10 21.17 9.35
N THR A 89 15.23 20.97 10.02
CA THR A 89 15.60 19.73 10.72
C THR A 89 14.69 19.44 11.93
N VAL A 90 14.34 20.48 12.70
CA VAL A 90 13.41 20.31 13.84
C VAL A 90 12.01 19.92 13.37
N LEU A 91 11.51 20.57 12.32
CA LEU A 91 10.18 20.29 11.78
C LEU A 91 10.13 18.92 11.07
N GLU A 92 11.21 18.51 10.39
CA GLU A 92 11.39 17.18 9.81
C GLU A 92 11.31 16.09 10.89
N SER A 93 12.02 16.26 12.02
CA SER A 93 11.95 15.35 13.16
C SER A 93 10.53 15.21 13.73
N LEU A 94 9.71 16.26 13.72
CA LEU A 94 8.35 16.21 14.25
C LEU A 94 7.42 15.46 13.30
N LEU A 95 7.56 15.69 11.99
CA LEU A 95 6.78 14.97 10.98
C LEU A 95 7.17 13.50 10.90
N GLU A 96 8.47 13.16 10.89
CA GLU A 96 8.96 11.77 10.87
C GLU A 96 8.35 10.90 11.97
N LYS A 97 8.28 11.42 13.19
CA LYS A 97 7.69 10.72 14.34
C LYS A 97 6.17 10.57 14.25
N SER A 98 5.52 11.32 13.36
CA SER A 98 4.06 11.33 13.19
C SER A 98 3.57 10.36 12.10
N PHE A 99 4.41 9.98 11.14
CA PHE A 99 4.03 9.12 10.00
C PHE A 99 3.71 7.64 10.34
N PRO A 100 4.24 7.00 11.41
CA PRO A 100 3.92 5.60 11.70
C PRO A 100 2.45 5.32 12.04
N VAL A 101 1.66 6.35 12.37
CA VAL A 101 0.26 6.24 12.82
C VAL A 101 -0.73 6.40 11.65
N ILE A 102 -0.26 6.51 10.40
CA ILE A 102 -1.12 6.62 9.21
C ILE A 102 -1.62 5.23 8.80
N LYS A 103 -2.43 4.63 9.66
CA LYS A 103 -3.31 3.52 9.28
C LYS A 103 -4.70 3.82 9.84
N ILE A 104 -5.66 3.84 8.91
CA ILE A 104 -7.11 3.99 9.08
C ILE A 104 -7.61 5.45 8.98
N ARG A 105 -8.07 5.77 7.76
CA ARG A 105 -8.82 6.97 7.34
C ARG A 105 -7.96 8.25 7.29
N ARG A 106 -8.14 9.01 6.20
CA ARG A 106 -7.60 10.36 5.91
C ARG A 106 -8.14 11.43 6.88
N GLN A 107 -7.97 11.17 8.17
CA GLN A 107 -8.39 11.97 9.30
C GLN A 107 -7.36 11.80 10.42
N SER A 108 -6.08 11.61 10.06
CA SER A 108 -5.00 11.56 11.04
C SER A 108 -5.13 12.77 11.97
N GLU A 109 -5.13 12.54 13.28
CA GLU A 109 -5.23 13.60 14.29
C GLU A 109 -4.15 14.66 14.05
N VAL A 110 -2.98 14.23 13.56
CA VAL A 110 -1.86 15.11 13.20
C VAL A 110 -2.22 16.04 12.05
N VAL A 111 -2.89 15.53 11.00
CA VAL A 111 -3.31 16.35 9.85
C VAL A 111 -4.42 17.33 10.26
N GLN A 112 -5.35 16.89 11.12
CA GLN A 112 -6.37 17.78 11.67
C GLN A 112 -5.75 18.89 12.54
N GLN A 113 -4.77 18.55 13.38
CA GLN A 113 -4.02 19.53 14.15
C GLN A 113 -3.28 20.50 13.22
N LEU A 114 -2.62 20.01 12.16
CA LEU A 114 -1.93 20.84 11.18
C LEU A 114 -2.89 21.78 10.43
N ALA A 115 -4.06 21.29 10.01
CA ALA A 115 -5.09 22.13 9.39
C ALA A 115 -5.58 23.22 10.36
N ASN A 116 -5.81 22.86 11.64
CA ASN A 116 -6.19 23.81 12.68
C ASN A 116 -5.08 24.85 12.95
N MET A 117 -3.80 24.45 12.88
CA MET A 117 -2.64 25.34 13.01
C MET A 117 -2.54 26.35 11.87
N VAL A 118 -2.74 25.89 10.64
CA VAL A 118 -2.75 26.76 9.45
C VAL A 118 -3.95 27.70 9.51
N GLY A 119 -5.12 27.19 9.91
CA GLY A 119 -6.36 27.94 9.97
C GLY A 119 -6.66 28.62 8.64
N LYS A 120 -6.98 29.92 8.67
CA LYS A 120 -7.25 30.74 7.47
C LYS A 120 -6.01 31.47 6.94
N ASN A 121 -4.84 31.21 7.50
CA ASN A 121 -3.64 32.00 7.19
C ASN A 121 -2.94 31.47 5.93
N ILE A 122 -3.16 32.16 4.81
CA ILE A 122 -2.60 31.82 3.49
C ILE A 122 -1.06 31.72 3.53
N LYS A 123 -0.38 32.61 4.27
CA LYS A 123 1.09 32.58 4.34
C LYS A 123 1.60 31.34 5.05
N LEU A 124 0.94 30.92 6.13
CA LEU A 124 1.28 29.67 6.83
C LEU A 124 1.05 28.47 5.91
N TYR A 125 -0.07 28.46 5.19
CA TYR A 125 -0.36 27.42 4.21
C TYR A 125 0.75 27.32 3.14
N ASP A 126 1.12 28.43 2.51
CA ASP A 126 2.18 28.47 1.50
C ASP A 126 3.54 28.00 2.06
N MET A 127 3.87 28.37 3.30
CA MET A 127 5.09 27.90 3.96
C MET A 127 5.06 26.39 4.20
N VAL A 128 3.93 25.84 4.64
CA VAL A 128 3.76 24.38 4.79
C VAL A 128 3.94 23.70 3.44
N LEU A 129 3.32 24.21 2.37
CA LEU A 129 3.48 23.63 1.03
C LEU A 129 4.95 23.65 0.57
N GLN A 130 5.65 24.76 0.78
CA GLN A 130 7.08 24.86 0.46
C GLN A 130 7.92 23.88 1.28
N PHE A 131 7.57 23.68 2.55
CA PHE A 131 8.22 22.71 3.40
C PHE A 131 8.01 21.27 2.91
N LEU A 132 6.78 20.90 2.55
CA LEU A 132 6.46 19.59 1.98
C LEU A 132 7.25 19.32 0.69
N ARG A 133 7.36 20.31 -0.20
CA ARG A 133 8.21 20.19 -1.42
C ARG A 133 9.68 19.96 -1.05
N THR A 134 10.20 20.72 -0.10
CA THR A 134 11.60 20.62 0.34
C THR A 134 11.90 19.24 0.92
N LEU A 135 11.02 18.73 1.80
CA LEU A 135 11.16 17.41 2.39
C LEU A 135 11.00 16.29 1.36
N PHE A 136 10.04 16.42 0.44
CA PHE A 136 9.88 15.48 -0.66
C PHE A 136 11.15 15.38 -1.51
N LEU A 137 11.77 16.51 -1.84
CA LEU A 137 13.03 16.53 -2.58
C LEU A 137 14.19 15.89 -1.81
N ARG A 138 14.36 16.26 -0.54
CA ARG A 138 15.48 15.78 0.29
C ARG A 138 15.41 14.29 0.63
N THR A 139 14.21 13.80 0.94
CA THR A 139 14.01 12.44 1.47
C THR A 139 13.54 11.43 0.43
N ARG A 140 13.00 11.89 -0.70
CA ARG A 140 12.24 11.07 -1.67
C ARG A 140 11.03 10.34 -1.08
N ASN A 141 10.56 10.74 0.11
CA ASN A 141 9.45 10.10 0.77
C ASN A 141 8.11 10.62 0.21
N THR A 142 7.35 9.75 -0.45
CA THR A 142 6.05 10.07 -1.07
C THR A 142 4.95 10.35 -0.05
N HIS A 143 5.15 10.08 1.25
CA HIS A 143 4.19 10.44 2.29
C HIS A 143 4.02 11.95 2.45
N TYR A 144 5.00 12.76 2.05
CA TYR A 144 4.84 14.22 1.97
C TYR A 144 3.82 14.63 0.88
N CYS A 145 3.69 13.84 -0.18
CA CYS A 145 2.65 14.00 -1.19
C CYS A 145 1.27 13.63 -0.65
N THR A 146 1.18 12.56 0.15
CA THR A 146 -0.05 12.23 0.89
C THR A 146 -0.45 13.38 1.82
N LEU A 147 0.50 13.91 2.61
CA LEU A 147 0.24 15.02 3.53
C LEU A 147 -0.21 16.30 2.79
N ARG A 148 0.37 16.60 1.62
CA ARG A 148 -0.06 17.70 0.74
C ARG A 148 -1.54 17.57 0.35
N ALA A 149 -1.95 16.37 -0.06
CA ALA A 149 -3.33 16.09 -0.48
C ALA A 149 -4.29 16.11 0.72
N GLU A 150 -3.93 15.44 1.82
CA GLU A 150 -4.78 15.33 3.01
C GLU A 150 -4.97 16.67 3.72
N LEU A 151 -3.94 17.52 3.79
CA LEU A 151 -4.06 18.86 4.36
C LEU A 151 -5.09 19.69 3.61
N LEU A 152 -5.04 19.66 2.27
CA LEU A 152 -5.99 20.41 1.44
C LEU A 152 -7.42 19.87 1.54
N MET A 153 -7.59 18.55 1.63
CA MET A 153 -8.92 17.94 1.84
C MET A 153 -9.45 18.21 3.25
N THR A 154 -8.58 18.23 4.26
CA THR A 154 -8.97 18.57 5.64
C THR A 154 -9.42 20.03 5.74
N LEU A 155 -8.69 20.97 5.12
CA LEU A 155 -9.09 22.39 5.05
C LEU A 155 -10.39 22.59 4.27
N HIS A 156 -10.64 21.79 3.23
CA HIS A 156 -11.90 21.76 2.50
C HIS A 156 -13.06 21.30 3.39
N ASP A 157 -12.88 20.19 4.13
CA ASP A 157 -13.90 19.65 5.03
C ASP A 157 -14.21 20.61 6.20
N GLN A 158 -13.23 21.43 6.61
CA GLN A 158 -13.38 22.50 7.60
C GLN A 158 -13.94 23.82 7.01
N GLU A 159 -14.32 23.83 5.73
CA GLU A 159 -14.88 24.99 5.02
C GLU A 159 -13.97 26.23 5.01
N VAL A 160 -12.64 26.03 4.99
CA VAL A 160 -11.64 27.10 4.92
C VAL A 160 -11.52 27.64 3.49
N ASN A 161 -12.53 28.42 3.08
CA ASN A 161 -12.64 28.97 1.73
C ASN A 161 -11.53 29.96 1.36
N ASP A 162 -10.95 30.64 2.36
CA ASP A 162 -9.82 31.58 2.17
C ASP A 162 -8.61 30.91 1.50
N ILE A 163 -8.39 29.62 1.77
CA ILE A 163 -7.32 28.80 1.17
C ILE A 163 -7.84 28.02 -0.04
N CYS A 164 -8.98 27.34 0.10
CA CYS A 164 -9.48 26.45 -0.96
C CYS A 164 -9.81 27.18 -2.26
N SER A 165 -10.25 28.45 -2.18
CA SER A 165 -10.60 29.24 -3.37
C SER A 165 -9.39 29.72 -4.17
N ILE A 166 -8.22 29.79 -3.55
CA ILE A 166 -6.98 30.28 -4.17
C ILE A 166 -6.03 29.15 -4.56
N ASP A 167 -6.10 27.98 -3.90
CA ASP A 167 -5.24 26.84 -4.23
C ASP A 167 -5.63 26.29 -5.61
N PRO A 168 -4.73 26.34 -6.62
CA PRO A 168 -5.05 25.93 -7.99
C PRO A 168 -5.27 24.42 -8.13
N CYS A 169 -4.80 23.62 -7.17
CA CYS A 169 -4.92 22.17 -7.13
C CYS A 169 -6.18 21.70 -6.38
N HIS A 170 -6.96 22.59 -5.75
CA HIS A 170 -8.11 22.21 -4.92
C HIS A 170 -9.12 21.32 -5.65
N LYS A 171 -9.64 21.78 -6.79
CA LYS A 171 -10.65 21.03 -7.57
C LYS A 171 -10.10 19.70 -8.10
N PHE A 172 -8.84 19.69 -8.51
CA PHE A 172 -8.18 18.47 -8.98
C PHE A 172 -8.03 17.45 -7.84
N THR A 173 -7.51 17.89 -6.69
CA THR A 173 -7.32 17.06 -5.50
C THR A 173 -8.64 16.50 -4.99
N TRP A 174 -9.70 17.32 -4.98
CA TRP A 174 -11.04 16.87 -4.60
C TRP A 174 -11.61 15.80 -5.55
N CYS A 175 -11.35 15.96 -6.86
CA CYS A 175 -11.74 14.96 -7.85
C CYS A 175 -10.95 13.65 -7.69
N VAL A 176 -9.63 13.74 -7.46
CA VAL A 176 -8.76 12.59 -7.18
C VAL A 176 -9.18 11.89 -5.88
N ASP A 177 -9.46 12.62 -4.81
CA ASP A 177 -9.93 12.07 -3.54
C ASP A 177 -11.22 11.26 -3.72
N ALA A 178 -12.19 11.77 -4.50
CA ALA A 178 -13.39 11.03 -4.84
C ALA A 178 -13.07 9.71 -5.56
N CYS A 179 -12.16 9.73 -6.54
CA CYS A 179 -11.75 8.52 -7.25
C CYS A 179 -11.08 7.50 -6.32
N ILE A 180 -10.30 7.96 -5.34
CA ILE A 180 -9.62 7.11 -4.37
C ILE A 180 -10.63 6.41 -3.47
N ARG A 181 -11.66 7.12 -2.99
CA ARG A 181 -12.76 6.53 -2.22
C ARG A 181 -13.51 5.46 -3.02
N ASP A 182 -13.77 5.74 -4.29
CA ASP A 182 -14.48 4.84 -5.19
C ASP A 182 -13.57 3.71 -5.73
N LYS A 183 -12.25 3.79 -5.49
CA LYS A 183 -11.19 2.88 -5.99
C LYS A 183 -11.25 2.69 -7.51
N PHE A 184 -11.70 3.72 -8.22
CA PHE A 184 -11.87 3.72 -9.67
C PHE A 184 -12.03 5.14 -10.21
N ILE A 185 -11.50 5.38 -11.41
CA ILE A 185 -11.73 6.60 -12.18
C ILE A 185 -12.73 6.26 -13.30
N ASP A 186 -13.97 6.70 -13.14
CA ASP A 186 -15.01 6.53 -14.14
C ASP A 186 -14.88 7.53 -15.31
N ALA A 187 -15.68 7.34 -16.38
CA ALA A 187 -15.64 8.19 -17.57
C ALA A 187 -16.04 9.66 -17.32
N LYS A 188 -16.79 9.97 -16.25
CA LYS A 188 -17.14 11.35 -15.90
C LYS A 188 -15.94 12.02 -15.21
N ARG A 189 -15.38 11.37 -14.19
CA ARG A 189 -14.19 11.84 -13.46
C ARG A 189 -12.97 11.93 -14.36
N SER A 190 -12.80 10.98 -15.27
CA SER A 190 -11.78 11.02 -16.33
C SER A 190 -11.86 12.33 -17.13
N ARG A 191 -13.04 12.71 -17.63
CA ARG A 191 -13.21 13.97 -18.37
C ARG A 191 -12.96 15.22 -17.50
N GLU A 192 -13.36 15.20 -16.24
CA GLU A 192 -13.07 16.30 -15.29
C GLU A 192 -11.55 16.45 -15.05
N LEU A 193 -10.85 15.35 -14.78
CA LEU A 193 -9.40 15.31 -14.56
C LEU A 193 -8.62 15.75 -15.81
N GLN A 194 -9.01 15.24 -16.98
CA GLN A 194 -8.46 15.67 -18.27
C GLN A 194 -8.66 17.18 -18.46
N GLY A 195 -9.86 17.69 -18.17
CA GLY A 195 -10.17 19.12 -18.27
C GLY A 195 -9.32 20.01 -17.33
N PHE A 196 -8.97 19.52 -16.14
CA PHE A 196 -8.07 20.24 -15.24
C PHE A 196 -6.65 20.31 -15.78
N LEU A 197 -6.12 19.18 -16.30
CA LEU A 197 -4.77 19.15 -16.86
C LEU A 197 -4.66 19.98 -18.15
N ASP A 198 -5.67 19.91 -19.02
CA ASP A 198 -5.71 20.71 -20.26
C ASP A 198 -5.99 22.20 -19.99
N GLY A 199 -6.59 22.51 -18.84
CA GLY A 199 -6.94 23.85 -18.42
C GLY A 199 -5.76 24.69 -17.90
N ILE A 200 -4.56 24.10 -17.76
CA ILE A 200 -3.37 24.80 -17.28
C ILE A 200 -2.95 25.84 -18.33
N LYS A 201 -3.00 27.12 -17.95
CA LYS A 201 -2.67 28.23 -18.85
C LYS A 201 -1.17 28.39 -18.99
N ARG A 202 -0.74 28.88 -20.17
CA ARG A 202 0.63 29.32 -20.39
C ARG A 202 1.02 30.40 -19.37
N GLY A 203 2.15 30.24 -18.70
CA GLY A 203 2.60 31.06 -17.58
C GLY A 203 2.14 30.59 -16.19
N GLN A 204 1.32 29.55 -16.10
CA GLN A 204 0.88 28.91 -14.85
C GLN A 204 1.35 27.46 -14.74
N GLU A 205 2.39 27.10 -15.50
CA GLU A 205 2.85 25.72 -15.58
C GLU A 205 3.35 25.20 -14.23
N PHE A 206 3.81 26.07 -13.32
CA PHE A 206 4.24 25.70 -11.96
C PHE A 206 3.19 24.87 -11.18
N VAL A 207 1.90 25.05 -11.49
CA VAL A 207 0.81 24.27 -10.90
C VAL A 207 0.97 22.78 -11.19
N LEU A 208 1.57 22.41 -12.33
CA LEU A 208 1.81 21.02 -12.71
C LEU A 208 2.68 20.30 -11.68
N GLY A 209 3.63 20.98 -11.02
CA GLY A 209 4.45 20.38 -9.97
C GLY A 209 3.62 19.92 -8.77
N ASP A 210 2.68 20.76 -8.31
CA ASP A 210 1.79 20.39 -7.21
C ASP A 210 0.77 19.32 -7.64
N LEU A 211 0.22 19.39 -8.85
CA LEU A 211 -0.66 18.33 -9.38
C LEU A 211 0.08 16.99 -9.48
N SER A 212 1.33 17.01 -9.90
CA SER A 212 2.23 15.87 -9.90
C SER A 212 2.46 15.33 -8.49
N MET A 213 2.65 16.18 -7.47
CA MET A 213 2.72 15.71 -6.07
C MET A 213 1.42 15.01 -5.68
N ILE A 214 0.25 15.60 -5.95
CA ILE A 214 -1.03 14.96 -5.65
C ILE A 214 -1.16 13.60 -6.34
N LEU A 215 -0.66 13.47 -7.58
CA LEU A 215 -0.65 12.19 -8.31
C LEU A 215 0.43 11.23 -7.83
N CYS A 216 1.49 11.71 -7.19
CA CYS A 216 2.57 10.92 -6.59
C CYS A 216 2.16 10.31 -5.23
N ASP A 217 1.05 10.77 -4.65
CA ASP A 217 0.41 10.11 -3.49
C ASP A 217 0.20 8.62 -3.79
N PRO A 218 0.72 7.69 -2.96
CA PRO A 218 0.59 6.25 -3.20
C PRO A 218 -0.86 5.78 -3.41
N PHE A 219 -1.84 6.40 -2.76
CA PHE A 219 -3.26 6.07 -2.95
C PHE A 219 -3.78 6.52 -4.32
N ALA A 220 -3.34 7.69 -4.79
CA ALA A 220 -3.66 8.20 -6.12
C ALA A 220 -3.06 7.29 -7.20
N LEU A 221 -1.75 7.01 -7.13
CA LEU A 221 -1.07 6.08 -8.05
C LEU A 221 -1.76 4.72 -8.09
N ASN A 222 -2.08 4.16 -6.92
CA ASN A 222 -2.79 2.89 -6.83
C ASN A 222 -4.17 2.93 -7.50
N THR A 223 -4.93 4.01 -7.29
CA THR A 223 -6.25 4.18 -7.90
C THR A 223 -6.17 4.31 -9.43
N VAL A 224 -5.19 5.06 -9.93
CA VAL A 224 -4.92 5.21 -11.37
C VAL A 224 -4.53 3.85 -11.97
N ALA A 225 -3.61 3.11 -11.34
CA ALA A 225 -3.15 1.81 -11.83
C ALA A 225 -4.26 0.74 -11.79
N LEU A 226 -5.08 0.69 -10.74
CA LEU A 226 -6.26 -0.19 -10.70
C LEU A 226 -7.29 0.17 -11.77
N SER A 227 -7.47 1.46 -12.04
CA SER A 227 -8.36 1.94 -13.11
C SER A 227 -7.79 1.58 -14.48
N MET A 228 -6.47 1.61 -14.65
CA MET A 228 -5.79 1.18 -15.88
C MET A 228 -6.07 -0.29 -16.17
N MET A 229 -5.90 -1.17 -15.18
CA MET A 229 -6.21 -2.60 -15.33
C MET A 229 -7.68 -2.85 -15.71
N LYS A 230 -8.61 -2.15 -15.07
CA LYS A 230 -10.05 -2.25 -15.39
C LYS A 230 -10.38 -1.77 -16.80
N ASN A 231 -9.77 -0.67 -17.26
CA ASN A 231 -9.99 -0.15 -18.61
C ASN A 231 -9.34 -1.04 -19.69
N LEU A 232 -8.16 -1.61 -19.43
CA LEU A 232 -7.56 -2.61 -20.32
C LEU A 232 -8.46 -3.85 -20.46
N GLN A 233 -9.01 -4.33 -19.34
CA GLN A 233 -9.98 -5.43 -19.36
C GLN A 233 -11.26 -5.04 -20.13
N HIS A 234 -11.73 -3.80 -19.97
CA HIS A 234 -12.89 -3.31 -20.72
C HIS A 234 -12.61 -3.29 -22.23
N CYS A 235 -11.44 -2.82 -22.67
CA CYS A 235 -11.02 -2.87 -24.08
C CYS A 235 -11.09 -4.29 -24.63
N ILE A 236 -10.58 -5.28 -23.89
CA ILE A 236 -10.69 -6.70 -24.28
C ILE A 236 -12.15 -7.14 -24.41
N ASN A 237 -13.00 -6.81 -23.44
CA ASN A 237 -14.40 -7.22 -23.42
C ASN A 237 -15.25 -6.55 -24.52
N THR A 238 -14.75 -5.47 -25.14
CA THR A 238 -15.45 -4.65 -26.14
C THR A 238 -14.76 -4.68 -27.50
N ASP A 239 -13.77 -5.55 -27.68
CA ASP A 239 -12.91 -5.61 -28.88
C ASP A 239 -12.27 -4.26 -29.26
N GLY A 240 -12.07 -3.38 -28.27
CA GLY A 240 -11.48 -2.06 -28.44
C GLY A 240 -9.96 -2.06 -28.32
N LEU A 241 -9.29 -1.13 -29.02
CA LEU A 241 -7.85 -0.96 -28.90
C LEU A 241 -7.49 -0.02 -27.74
N PRO A 242 -6.50 -0.36 -26.87
CA PRO A 242 -6.10 0.50 -25.75
C PRO A 242 -5.75 1.94 -26.15
N ARG A 243 -5.13 2.13 -27.32
CA ARG A 243 -4.74 3.44 -27.85
C ARG A 243 -5.91 4.35 -28.25
N GLU A 244 -7.11 3.78 -28.40
CA GLU A 244 -8.32 4.50 -28.81
C GLU A 244 -9.18 4.92 -27.60
N SER A 245 -8.91 4.37 -26.42
CA SER A 245 -9.60 4.75 -25.18
C SER A 245 -9.01 6.05 -24.63
N ALA A 246 -9.82 7.11 -24.59
CA ALA A 246 -9.45 8.39 -23.99
C ALA A 246 -9.11 8.24 -22.49
N GLU A 247 -9.80 7.34 -21.79
CA GLU A 247 -9.52 7.01 -20.38
C GLU A 247 -8.13 6.42 -20.23
N ILE A 248 -7.72 5.46 -21.05
CA ILE A 248 -6.37 4.89 -21.01
C ILE A 248 -5.30 5.95 -21.28
N LEU A 249 -5.52 6.82 -22.28
CA LEU A 249 -4.61 7.92 -22.60
C LEU A 249 -4.41 8.85 -21.39
N LEU A 250 -5.50 9.23 -20.71
CA LEU A 250 -5.46 10.02 -19.49
C LEU A 250 -4.75 9.29 -18.35
N LEU A 251 -5.06 8.01 -18.11
CA LEU A 251 -4.47 7.23 -17.02
C LEU A 251 -2.95 7.11 -17.21
N VAL A 252 -2.48 6.89 -18.43
CA VAL A 252 -1.05 6.89 -18.76
C VAL A 252 -0.41 8.26 -18.51
N ARG A 253 -1.09 9.35 -18.88
CA ARG A 253 -0.64 10.73 -18.60
C ARG A 253 -0.55 10.99 -17.09
N MET A 254 -1.55 10.55 -16.31
CA MET A 254 -1.55 10.69 -14.85
C MET A 254 -0.43 9.87 -14.19
N LEU A 255 -0.20 8.63 -14.62
CA LEU A 255 0.94 7.82 -14.15
C LEU A 255 2.27 8.52 -14.45
N SER A 256 2.43 9.06 -15.66
CA SER A 256 3.61 9.82 -16.06
C SER A 256 3.88 11.02 -15.15
N LEU A 257 2.85 11.80 -14.84
CA LEU A 257 2.95 12.97 -13.95
C LEU A 257 3.27 12.59 -12.51
N GLY A 258 2.64 11.54 -11.96
CA GLY A 258 2.88 11.10 -10.60
C GLY A 258 4.27 10.47 -10.41
N LEU A 259 4.68 9.60 -11.34
CA LEU A 259 5.99 8.94 -11.30
C LEU A 259 7.15 9.93 -11.57
N GLY A 260 6.93 10.92 -12.43
CA GLY A 260 7.90 11.99 -12.72
C GLY A 260 7.85 13.20 -11.77
N SER A 261 7.08 13.11 -10.66
CA SER A 261 6.85 14.26 -9.79
C SER A 261 8.13 14.78 -9.14
N TRP A 262 9.04 13.90 -8.72
CA TRP A 262 10.27 14.31 -8.05
C TRP A 262 11.17 15.10 -9.01
N ASP A 263 11.43 14.55 -10.20
CA ASP A 263 12.27 15.19 -11.23
C ASP A 263 11.70 16.54 -11.68
N MET A 264 10.37 16.64 -11.79
CA MET A 264 9.70 17.89 -12.19
C MET A 264 9.91 19.00 -11.16
N ILE A 265 9.83 18.67 -9.87
CA ILE A 265 10.00 19.63 -8.78
C ILE A 265 11.47 19.96 -8.59
N ASP A 266 12.38 19.00 -8.73
CA ASP A 266 13.82 19.23 -8.60
C ASP A 266 14.34 20.14 -9.72
N SER A 267 14.01 19.79 -10.97
CA SER A 267 14.44 20.55 -12.15
C SER A 267 13.75 21.91 -12.30
N GLN A 268 12.63 22.13 -11.61
CA GLN A 268 11.74 23.29 -11.80
C GLN A 268 11.27 23.44 -13.26
N LEU A 269 11.30 22.36 -14.04
CA LEU A 269 10.83 22.31 -15.42
C LEU A 269 9.41 21.73 -15.44
N PHE A 270 8.45 22.60 -15.17
CA PHE A 270 7.03 22.22 -15.12
C PHE A 270 6.46 22.01 -16.52
N ARG A 271 6.71 20.84 -17.09
CA ARG A 271 6.20 20.41 -18.38
C ARG A 271 5.81 18.95 -18.31
N GLU A 272 4.79 18.58 -19.07
CA GLU A 272 4.39 17.18 -19.14
C GLU A 272 5.50 16.33 -19.78
N PRO A 273 5.84 15.18 -19.17
CA PRO A 273 6.80 14.26 -19.76
C PRO A 273 6.27 13.77 -21.11
N LYS A 274 7.16 13.70 -22.10
CA LYS A 274 6.79 13.24 -23.44
C LYS A 274 6.51 11.74 -23.41
N LEU A 275 5.28 11.36 -23.73
CA LEU A 275 4.88 9.96 -23.82
C LEU A 275 5.35 9.34 -25.16
N GLU A 276 5.97 8.17 -25.08
CA GLU A 276 6.42 7.45 -26.26
C GLU A 276 5.27 6.74 -26.97
N SER A 277 5.19 6.86 -28.29
CA SER A 277 4.17 6.16 -29.09
C SER A 277 4.29 4.64 -28.98
N ALA A 278 5.49 4.12 -28.72
CA ALA A 278 5.76 2.71 -28.55
C ALA A 278 5.04 2.11 -27.34
N LEU A 279 4.80 2.90 -26.28
CA LEU A 279 4.03 2.47 -25.12
C LEU A 279 2.61 2.07 -25.54
N PHE A 280 1.94 2.90 -26.33
CA PHE A 280 0.55 2.66 -26.78
C PHE A 280 0.44 1.65 -27.92
N THR A 281 1.43 1.60 -28.81
CA THR A 281 1.36 0.79 -30.04
C THR A 281 2.00 -0.59 -29.89
N LYS A 282 2.84 -0.80 -28.87
CA LYS A 282 3.54 -2.07 -28.64
C LYS A 282 3.29 -2.60 -27.22
N PHE A 283 3.63 -1.84 -26.18
CA PHE A 283 3.57 -2.34 -24.81
C PHE A 283 2.14 -2.61 -24.31
N LEU A 284 1.20 -1.66 -24.45
CA LEU A 284 -0.18 -1.88 -24.03
C LEU A 284 -0.85 -3.06 -24.77
N PRO A 285 -0.68 -3.21 -26.10
CA PRO A 285 -1.10 -4.42 -26.81
C PRO A 285 -0.50 -5.72 -26.27
N MET A 286 0.77 -5.73 -25.85
CA MET A 286 1.39 -6.91 -25.23
C MET A 286 0.71 -7.28 -23.92
N ILE A 287 0.46 -6.32 -23.03
CA ILE A 287 -0.28 -6.56 -21.77
C ILE A 287 -1.69 -7.10 -22.09
N THR A 288 -2.42 -6.49 -23.03
CA THR A 288 -3.75 -7.00 -23.39
C THR A 288 -3.71 -8.40 -24.00
N SER A 289 -2.68 -8.72 -24.79
CA SER A 289 -2.49 -10.07 -25.34
C SER A 289 -2.32 -11.08 -24.23
N MET A 290 -1.46 -10.80 -23.24
CA MET A 290 -1.26 -11.67 -22.08
C MET A 290 -2.57 -11.85 -21.29
N MET A 291 -3.33 -10.78 -21.07
CA MET A 291 -4.65 -10.84 -20.42
C MET A 291 -5.69 -11.65 -21.21
N ILE A 292 -5.64 -11.63 -22.54
CA ILE A 292 -6.49 -12.46 -23.41
C ILE A 292 -6.06 -13.92 -23.31
N ASP A 293 -4.76 -14.20 -23.39
CA ASP A 293 -4.21 -15.56 -23.29
C ASP A 293 -4.59 -16.23 -21.96
N ASP A 294 -4.57 -15.48 -20.86
CA ASP A 294 -5.02 -15.96 -19.55
C ASP A 294 -6.52 -16.26 -19.49
N GLN A 295 -7.35 -15.41 -20.12
CA GLN A 295 -8.80 -15.65 -20.21
C GLN A 295 -9.12 -16.87 -21.08
N VAL A 296 -8.46 -17.00 -22.23
CA VAL A 296 -8.59 -18.15 -23.13
C VAL A 296 -8.16 -19.42 -22.40
N ARG A 297 -7.04 -19.38 -21.66
CA ARG A 297 -6.58 -20.50 -20.84
C ARG A 297 -7.63 -20.91 -19.81
N THR A 298 -8.21 -19.94 -19.11
CA THR A 298 -9.27 -20.18 -18.11
C THR A 298 -10.51 -20.83 -18.75
N LEU A 299 -10.86 -20.45 -19.97
CA LEU A 299 -11.97 -21.06 -20.73
C LEU A 299 -11.63 -22.47 -21.22
N ASN A 300 -10.42 -22.68 -21.77
CA ASN A 300 -9.98 -23.98 -22.28
C ASN A 300 -9.93 -25.04 -21.17
N VAL A 301 -9.50 -24.66 -19.96
CA VAL A 301 -9.53 -25.56 -18.79
C VAL A 301 -10.96 -26.02 -18.47
N LYS A 302 -11.96 -25.15 -18.66
CA LYS A 302 -13.38 -25.51 -18.48
C LYS A 302 -13.94 -26.36 -19.63
N MET A 303 -13.30 -26.31 -20.80
CA MET A 303 -13.74 -27.00 -22.03
C MET A 303 -12.95 -28.28 -22.32
N GLU A 304 -12.02 -28.68 -21.45
CA GLU A 304 -11.15 -29.87 -21.59
C GLU A 304 -10.33 -29.91 -22.90
N ASP A 305 -10.03 -28.74 -23.48
CA ASP A 305 -9.24 -28.60 -24.72
C ASP A 305 -7.72 -28.70 -24.39
N PRO A 306 -6.88 -29.37 -25.21
CA PRO A 306 -5.43 -29.39 -25.05
C PRO A 306 -4.81 -28.04 -24.69
N ARG A 307 -3.99 -28.06 -23.62
CA ARG A 307 -3.29 -26.89 -23.08
C ARG A 307 -2.39 -26.28 -24.16
N GLN A 308 -2.65 -25.03 -24.54
CA GLN A 308 -1.70 -24.26 -25.33
C GLN A 308 -0.45 -23.97 -24.47
N PRO A 309 0.77 -24.08 -25.05
CA PRO A 309 1.99 -23.76 -24.34
C PRO A 309 2.03 -22.28 -23.97
N VAL A 310 2.35 -21.99 -22.71
CA VAL A 310 2.52 -20.63 -22.21
C VAL A 310 3.78 -20.05 -22.84
N GLN A 311 3.65 -18.89 -23.47
CA GLN A 311 4.80 -18.18 -24.02
C GLN A 311 5.36 -17.21 -22.97
N PRO A 312 6.68 -17.22 -22.73
CA PRO A 312 7.32 -16.25 -21.86
C PRO A 312 7.15 -14.82 -22.40
N PRO A 313 7.15 -13.79 -21.54
CA PRO A 313 7.15 -12.40 -22.00
C PRO A 313 8.34 -12.15 -22.94
N SER A 314 8.08 -11.45 -24.06
CA SER A 314 9.11 -11.17 -25.07
C SER A 314 10.25 -10.28 -24.54
N ASP A 315 11.44 -10.34 -25.14
CA ASP A 315 12.56 -9.45 -24.80
C ASP A 315 12.20 -7.96 -24.90
N LEU A 316 11.31 -7.61 -25.84
CA LEU A 316 10.82 -6.25 -26.00
C LEU A 316 9.95 -5.82 -24.80
N PHE A 317 9.16 -6.74 -24.23
CA PHE A 317 8.42 -6.49 -22.99
C PHE A 317 9.39 -6.22 -21.82
N LEU A 318 10.45 -7.03 -21.71
CA LEU A 318 11.49 -6.86 -20.69
C LEU A 318 12.19 -5.50 -20.80
N ALA A 319 12.52 -5.07 -22.02
CA ALA A 319 13.10 -3.75 -22.27
C ALA A 319 12.15 -2.63 -21.79
N PHE A 320 10.85 -2.73 -22.09
CA PHE A 320 9.89 -1.73 -21.64
C PHE A 320 9.79 -1.62 -20.11
N ILE A 321 9.64 -2.74 -19.39
CA ILE A 321 9.51 -2.68 -17.92
C ILE A 321 10.78 -2.22 -17.23
N LYS A 322 11.94 -2.37 -17.88
CA LYS A 322 13.25 -1.92 -17.38
C LYS A 322 13.52 -0.43 -17.60
N GLU A 323 13.06 0.12 -18.72
CA GLU A 323 13.39 1.49 -19.12
C GLU A 323 12.25 2.49 -18.86
N ASN A 324 11.01 2.01 -18.73
CA ASN A 324 9.83 2.87 -18.63
C ASN A 324 9.04 2.65 -17.34
N ALA A 325 8.95 3.71 -16.55
CA ALA A 325 8.25 3.72 -15.26
C ALA A 325 6.78 3.30 -15.34
N ILE A 326 6.08 3.75 -16.39
CA ILE A 326 4.66 3.46 -16.59
C ILE A 326 4.49 1.98 -16.94
N ALA A 327 5.35 1.45 -17.82
CA ALA A 327 5.34 0.04 -18.18
C ALA A 327 5.61 -0.86 -16.97
N SER A 328 6.62 -0.50 -16.17
CA SER A 328 6.92 -1.19 -14.91
C SER A 328 5.71 -1.18 -13.97
N MET A 329 5.07 -0.02 -13.76
CA MET A 329 3.90 0.10 -12.88
C MET A 329 2.71 -0.74 -13.35
N ILE A 330 2.44 -0.76 -14.66
CA ILE A 330 1.37 -1.59 -15.24
C ILE A 330 1.67 -3.08 -15.06
N ALA A 331 2.93 -3.51 -15.26
CA ALA A 331 3.34 -4.90 -15.08
C ALA A 331 3.19 -5.37 -13.62
N LEU A 332 3.51 -4.51 -12.63
CA LEU A 332 3.27 -4.80 -11.21
C LEU A 332 1.78 -4.99 -10.93
N TYR A 333 0.91 -4.11 -11.44
CA TYR A 333 -0.54 -4.22 -11.20
C TYR A 333 -1.19 -5.39 -11.95
N TYR A 334 -0.68 -5.75 -13.12
CA TYR A 334 -1.06 -6.99 -13.80
C TYR A 334 -0.66 -8.21 -12.97
N THR A 335 0.54 -8.24 -12.39
CA THR A 335 0.97 -9.29 -11.45
C THR A 335 0.04 -9.41 -10.24
N LEU A 336 -0.32 -8.28 -9.62
CA LEU A 336 -1.27 -8.27 -8.51
C LEU A 336 -2.65 -8.77 -8.93
N GLN A 337 -3.09 -8.50 -10.16
CA GLN A 337 -4.35 -9.00 -10.68
C GLN A 337 -4.34 -10.52 -10.85
N VAL A 338 -3.31 -11.09 -11.50
CA VAL A 338 -3.24 -12.55 -11.76
C VAL A 338 -3.08 -13.36 -10.47
N THR A 339 -2.27 -12.87 -9.52
CA THR A 339 -2.12 -13.51 -8.20
C THR A 339 -3.39 -13.42 -7.38
N ARG A 340 -4.10 -12.27 -7.40
CA ARG A 340 -5.42 -12.15 -6.74
C ARG A 340 -6.45 -13.10 -7.35
N GLN A 341 -6.39 -13.35 -8.66
CA GLN A 341 -7.24 -14.31 -9.37
C GLN A 341 -6.83 -15.77 -9.13
N LYS A 342 -5.69 -15.99 -8.45
CA LYS A 342 -5.08 -17.31 -8.22
C LYS A 342 -4.76 -18.06 -9.53
N ASP A 343 -4.45 -17.33 -10.60
CA ASP A 343 -3.97 -17.94 -11.84
C ASP A 343 -2.48 -18.25 -11.70
N ARG A 344 -2.17 -19.47 -11.25
CA ARG A 344 -0.79 -19.95 -11.11
C ARG A 344 -0.01 -19.83 -12.41
N VAL A 345 -0.61 -20.17 -13.54
CA VAL A 345 0.10 -20.26 -14.81
C VAL A 345 0.52 -18.87 -15.28
N ALA A 346 -0.38 -17.89 -15.16
CA ALA A 346 -0.07 -16.50 -15.44
C ALA A 346 0.98 -15.95 -14.45
N ALA A 347 0.85 -16.30 -13.16
CA ALA A 347 1.82 -15.90 -12.14
C ALA A 347 3.23 -16.44 -12.42
N CYS A 348 3.38 -17.73 -12.77
CA CYS A 348 4.68 -18.30 -13.17
C CYS A 348 5.29 -17.57 -14.37
N ASN A 349 4.47 -17.00 -15.25
CA ASN A 349 4.94 -16.33 -16.45
C ASN A 349 5.44 -14.90 -16.18
N ILE A 350 4.75 -14.15 -15.31
CA ILE A 350 5.03 -12.73 -15.07
C ILE A 350 5.95 -12.48 -13.86
N VAL A 351 5.89 -13.31 -12.81
CA VAL A 351 6.67 -13.07 -11.57
C VAL A 351 8.19 -13.05 -11.81
N PRO A 352 8.79 -14.00 -12.57
CA PRO A 352 10.23 -14.00 -12.82
C PRO A 352 10.76 -12.73 -13.48
N VAL A 353 9.94 -12.09 -14.31
CA VAL A 353 10.38 -10.91 -15.08
C VAL A 353 10.36 -9.62 -14.26
N LEU A 354 9.75 -9.63 -13.06
CA LEU A 354 9.66 -8.45 -12.19
C LEU A 354 11.00 -8.01 -11.63
N VAL A 355 12.03 -8.87 -11.64
CA VAL A 355 13.40 -8.49 -11.27
C VAL A 355 13.97 -7.40 -12.18
N HIS A 356 13.41 -7.24 -13.39
CA HIS A 356 13.83 -6.25 -14.37
C HIS A 356 13.06 -4.93 -14.28
N CYS A 357 12.10 -4.79 -13.35
CA CYS A 357 11.35 -3.55 -13.19
C CYS A 357 12.25 -2.35 -12.91
N GLU A 358 11.99 -1.24 -13.60
CA GLU A 358 12.74 0.00 -13.49
C GLU A 358 12.79 0.49 -12.03
N ASN A 359 13.96 0.95 -11.59
CA ASN A 359 14.28 1.35 -10.22
C ASN A 359 13.93 0.29 -9.17
N GLU A 360 13.89 -0.99 -9.57
CA GLU A 360 13.68 -2.10 -8.64
C GLU A 360 12.36 -1.99 -7.85
N ARG A 361 11.36 -1.28 -8.41
CA ARG A 361 10.05 -1.02 -7.75
C ARG A 361 9.28 -2.28 -7.38
N SER A 362 9.62 -3.42 -7.99
CA SER A 362 9.08 -4.72 -7.60
C SER A 362 9.46 -5.14 -6.17
N TYR A 363 10.44 -4.48 -5.56
CA TYR A 363 10.87 -4.71 -4.18
C TYR A 363 10.43 -3.61 -3.19
N ASP A 364 9.57 -2.68 -3.62
CA ASP A 364 8.97 -1.68 -2.74
C ASP A 364 7.99 -2.34 -1.76
N ASP A 365 8.00 -1.91 -0.50
CA ASP A 365 7.18 -2.50 0.57
C ASP A 365 5.68 -2.51 0.24
N THR A 366 5.17 -1.45 -0.39
CA THR A 366 3.74 -1.35 -0.74
C THR A 366 3.31 -2.47 -1.70
N PHE A 367 4.15 -2.74 -2.72
CA PHE A 367 3.89 -3.80 -3.68
C PHE A 367 4.10 -5.17 -3.04
N LEU A 368 5.25 -5.40 -2.39
CA LEU A 368 5.58 -6.68 -1.76
C LEU A 368 4.54 -7.08 -0.73
N HIS A 369 4.08 -6.15 0.11
CA HIS A 369 3.07 -6.46 1.13
C HIS A 369 1.77 -6.99 0.51
N SER A 370 1.33 -6.39 -0.60
CA SER A 370 0.14 -6.81 -1.34
C SER A 370 0.37 -8.14 -2.06
N PHE A 371 1.51 -8.26 -2.74
CA PHE A 371 1.90 -9.45 -3.50
C PHE A 371 2.03 -10.68 -2.60
N ILE A 372 2.78 -10.59 -1.50
CA ILE A 372 2.93 -11.67 -0.51
C ILE A 372 1.57 -12.07 0.07
N SER A 373 0.67 -11.11 0.34
CA SER A 373 -0.67 -11.42 0.84
C SER A 373 -1.48 -12.26 -0.16
N TYR A 374 -1.37 -11.97 -1.46
CA TYR A 374 -2.00 -12.78 -2.50
C TYR A 374 -1.32 -14.14 -2.69
N LEU A 375 0.01 -14.23 -2.57
CA LEU A 375 0.73 -15.50 -2.60
C LEU A 375 0.35 -16.41 -1.43
N ILE A 376 0.18 -15.87 -0.22
CA ILE A 376 -0.32 -16.63 0.94
C ILE A 376 -1.71 -17.23 0.62
N ALA A 377 -2.57 -16.49 -0.09
CA ALA A 377 -3.88 -17.01 -0.51
C ALA A 377 -3.80 -18.10 -1.59
N MET A 378 -2.63 -18.32 -2.19
CA MET A 378 -2.29 -19.37 -3.16
C MET A 378 -1.41 -20.47 -2.53
N ALA A 379 -1.43 -20.65 -1.20
CA ALA A 379 -0.57 -21.59 -0.47
C ALA A 379 -0.50 -23.01 -1.07
N GLU A 380 -1.61 -23.53 -1.60
CA GLU A 380 -1.67 -24.87 -2.20
C GLU A 380 -0.79 -25.02 -3.45
N GLU A 381 -0.55 -23.93 -4.19
CA GLU A 381 0.25 -23.96 -5.43
C GLU A 381 1.75 -24.14 -5.16
N PHE A 382 2.20 -23.85 -3.94
CA PHE A 382 3.59 -24.07 -3.49
C PHE A 382 3.95 -25.55 -3.31
N CYS A 383 2.98 -26.47 -3.44
CA CYS A 383 3.30 -27.89 -3.61
C CYS A 383 4.05 -28.16 -4.93
N SER A 384 3.97 -27.25 -5.89
CA SER A 384 4.55 -27.42 -7.22
C SER A 384 5.89 -26.73 -7.39
N GLU A 385 6.83 -27.45 -7.99
CA GLU A 385 8.23 -27.02 -8.10
C GLU A 385 8.41 -25.82 -9.04
N ASP A 386 7.70 -25.78 -10.17
CA ASP A 386 7.69 -24.65 -11.11
C ASP A 386 7.24 -23.33 -10.47
N PHE A 387 6.21 -23.37 -9.62
CA PHE A 387 5.72 -22.19 -8.91
C PHE A 387 6.72 -21.75 -7.83
N CYS A 388 7.36 -22.70 -7.15
CA CYS A 388 8.44 -22.40 -6.21
C CYS A 388 9.64 -21.74 -6.90
N VAL A 389 10.06 -22.25 -8.08
CA VAL A 389 11.15 -21.64 -8.86
C VAL A 389 10.80 -20.21 -9.24
N ALA A 390 9.62 -20.01 -9.83
CA ALA A 390 9.22 -18.69 -10.32
C ALA A 390 9.13 -17.63 -9.20
N VAL A 391 8.63 -18.01 -8.02
CA VAL A 391 8.44 -17.09 -6.89
C VAL A 391 9.72 -16.92 -6.06
N PHE A 392 10.38 -18.01 -5.69
CA PHE A 392 11.55 -17.93 -4.81
C PHE A 392 12.82 -17.69 -5.59
N ASP A 393 13.19 -18.61 -6.48
CA ASP A 393 14.51 -18.63 -7.12
C ASP A 393 14.67 -17.47 -8.11
N ASP A 394 13.63 -17.20 -8.90
CA ASP A 394 13.69 -16.22 -9.97
C ASP A 394 13.32 -14.80 -9.51
N PHE A 395 12.63 -14.61 -8.37
CA PHE A 395 12.14 -13.30 -7.94
C PHE A 395 12.59 -12.85 -6.54
N ILE A 396 12.27 -13.61 -5.48
CA ILE A 396 12.52 -13.19 -4.09
C ILE A 396 13.98 -13.38 -3.67
N LEU A 397 14.55 -14.58 -3.87
CA LEU A 397 15.91 -14.91 -3.44
C LEU A 397 17.01 -14.04 -4.08
N PRO A 398 16.92 -13.61 -5.35
CA PRO A 398 17.88 -12.69 -5.94
C PRO A 398 18.03 -11.36 -5.18
N ALA A 399 17.01 -10.93 -4.43
CA ALA A 399 17.00 -9.70 -3.65
C ALA A 399 16.98 -9.92 -2.13
N ILE A 400 17.30 -11.13 -1.65
CA ILE A 400 17.17 -11.49 -0.23
C ILE A 400 18.11 -10.71 0.70
N SER A 401 19.18 -10.13 0.15
CA SER A 401 20.09 -9.24 0.90
C SER A 401 19.42 -7.98 1.43
N ARG A 402 18.24 -7.63 0.91
CA ARG A 402 17.44 -6.51 1.40
C ARG A 402 16.61 -6.96 2.59
N GLU A 403 16.76 -6.27 3.70
CA GLU A 403 16.05 -6.62 4.93
C GLU A 403 14.53 -6.64 4.74
N ASN A 404 13.98 -5.71 3.96
CA ASN A 404 12.55 -5.66 3.71
C ASN A 404 12.06 -6.88 2.89
N VAL A 405 12.81 -7.33 1.88
CA VAL A 405 12.51 -8.55 1.12
C VAL A 405 12.59 -9.78 2.02
N LEU A 406 13.61 -9.87 2.88
CA LEU A 406 13.74 -10.94 3.87
C LEU A 406 12.54 -10.99 4.80
N ARG A 407 12.10 -9.86 5.37
CA ARG A 407 10.88 -9.77 6.21
C ARG A 407 9.65 -10.29 5.47
N HIS A 408 9.51 -9.94 4.19
CA HIS A 408 8.41 -10.40 3.34
C HIS A 408 8.47 -11.91 3.06
N LEU A 409 9.66 -12.48 2.85
CA LEU A 409 9.85 -13.92 2.70
C LEU A 409 9.54 -14.67 4.00
N LEU A 410 10.02 -14.19 5.15
CA LEU A 410 9.70 -14.78 6.46
C LEU A 410 8.19 -14.78 6.71
N ARG A 411 7.51 -13.67 6.38
CA ARG A 411 6.05 -13.58 6.45
C ARG A 411 5.38 -14.59 5.53
N LEU A 412 5.87 -14.80 4.30
CA LEU A 412 5.31 -15.79 3.39
C LEU A 412 5.44 -17.21 3.97
N LEU A 413 6.67 -17.59 4.35
CA LEU A 413 7.00 -18.91 4.92
C LEU A 413 6.17 -19.22 6.18
N TRP A 414 5.89 -18.22 7.01
CA TRP A 414 5.03 -18.36 8.20
C TRP A 414 3.70 -19.04 7.90
N TYR A 415 3.11 -18.79 6.74
CA TYR A 415 1.81 -19.34 6.36
C TYR A 415 1.92 -20.55 5.43
N ILE A 416 2.91 -20.61 4.53
CA ILE A 416 2.97 -21.64 3.48
C ILE A 416 3.84 -22.86 3.83
N HIS A 417 4.63 -22.82 4.92
CA HIS A 417 5.54 -23.93 5.28
C HIS A 417 4.89 -25.33 5.29
N PRO A 418 3.60 -25.54 5.65
CA PRO A 418 3.01 -26.88 5.63
C PRO A 418 2.80 -27.44 4.22
N LYS A 419 2.79 -26.58 3.21
CA LYS A 419 2.51 -26.92 1.81
C LYS A 419 3.76 -27.04 0.96
N LEU A 420 4.92 -26.63 1.49
CA LEU A 420 6.18 -26.71 0.78
C LEU A 420 6.76 -28.14 0.82
N PRO A 421 7.40 -28.59 -0.27
CA PRO A 421 8.22 -29.80 -0.24
C PRO A 421 9.31 -29.69 0.84
N THR A 422 9.55 -30.75 1.60
CA THR A 422 10.47 -30.72 2.77
C THR A 422 11.89 -30.26 2.40
N GLY A 423 12.44 -30.75 1.29
CA GLY A 423 13.75 -30.32 0.81
C GLY A 423 13.80 -28.84 0.42
N ARG A 424 12.69 -28.31 -0.14
CA ARG A 424 12.56 -26.90 -0.51
C ARG A 424 12.45 -26.01 0.73
N LEU A 425 11.65 -26.42 1.72
CA LEU A 425 11.53 -25.72 2.99
C LEU A 425 12.89 -25.60 3.69
N GLN A 426 13.66 -26.69 3.77
CA GLN A 426 14.99 -26.65 4.40
C GLN A 426 15.93 -25.68 3.68
N ALA A 427 16.00 -25.74 2.34
CA ALA A 427 16.84 -24.83 1.56
C ALA A 427 16.46 -23.35 1.76
N LEU A 428 15.16 -23.05 1.89
CA LEU A 428 14.67 -21.70 2.16
C LEU A 428 15.00 -21.25 3.59
N LEU A 429 14.89 -22.13 4.59
CA LEU A 429 15.26 -21.82 5.97
C LEU A 429 16.77 -21.55 6.13
N ASP A 430 17.60 -22.31 5.41
CA ASP A 430 19.05 -22.10 5.38
C ASP A 430 19.38 -20.76 4.69
N SER A 431 18.67 -20.44 3.60
CA SER A 431 18.87 -19.18 2.85
C SER A 431 18.34 -17.93 3.56
N THR A 432 17.43 -18.09 4.52
CA THR A 432 16.82 -16.98 5.28
C THR A 432 17.44 -16.78 6.66
N GLN A 433 18.52 -17.52 6.98
CA GLN A 433 19.22 -17.37 8.25
C GLN A 433 19.74 -15.92 8.40
N PRO A 434 19.31 -15.18 9.43
CA PRO A 434 19.70 -13.79 9.60
C PRO A 434 21.18 -13.69 9.99
N ASN A 435 21.88 -12.75 9.35
CA ASN A 435 23.24 -12.32 9.70
C ASN A 435 23.24 -11.14 10.70
N ASN A 436 24.45 -10.75 11.15
CA ASN A 436 24.67 -9.65 12.11
C ASN A 436 24.24 -8.25 11.61
N GLU A 437 23.94 -8.08 10.32
CA GLU A 437 23.54 -6.80 9.74
C GLU A 437 22.02 -6.57 9.85
N HIS A 438 21.24 -7.62 10.11
CA HIS A 438 19.79 -7.50 10.24
C HIS A 438 19.34 -7.04 11.62
N SER A 439 18.18 -6.39 11.67
CA SER A 439 17.57 -5.97 12.94
C SER A 439 17.22 -7.14 13.87
N GLU A 440 17.10 -6.85 15.16
CA GLU A 440 16.64 -7.79 16.17
C GLU A 440 15.23 -8.33 15.88
N ALA A 441 14.37 -7.50 15.27
CA ALA A 441 13.02 -7.91 14.86
C ALA A 441 13.05 -9.06 13.85
N VAL A 442 13.98 -9.02 12.88
CA VAL A 442 14.16 -10.11 11.90
C VAL A 442 14.65 -11.39 12.57
N HIS A 443 15.62 -11.27 13.49
CA HIS A 443 16.13 -12.41 14.26
C HIS A 443 15.03 -13.08 15.09
N SER A 444 14.24 -12.27 15.81
CA SER A 444 13.10 -12.75 16.59
C SER A 444 12.07 -13.46 15.70
N THR A 445 11.71 -12.85 14.56
CA THR A 445 10.74 -13.42 13.60
C THR A 445 11.23 -14.75 13.04
N TYR A 446 12.52 -14.86 12.68
CA TYR A 446 13.11 -16.11 12.18
C TYR A 446 13.09 -17.22 13.22
N LEU A 447 13.44 -16.91 14.47
CA LEU A 447 13.41 -17.88 15.57
C LEU A 447 11.98 -18.38 15.84
N GLN A 448 10.99 -17.49 15.84
CA GLN A 448 9.58 -17.87 15.97
C GLN A 448 9.11 -18.75 14.80
N LEU A 449 9.56 -18.45 13.58
CA LEU A 449 9.26 -19.27 12.40
C LEU A 449 9.85 -20.68 12.55
N MET A 450 11.12 -20.78 12.97
CA MET A 450 11.79 -22.06 13.21
C MET A 450 11.06 -22.89 14.27
N ASP A 451 10.69 -22.28 15.40
CA ASP A 451 9.91 -22.94 16.44
C ASP A 451 8.58 -23.47 15.89
N LYS A 452 7.84 -22.61 15.17
CA LYS A 452 6.57 -22.98 14.54
C LYS A 452 6.70 -24.17 13.59
N VAL A 453 7.73 -24.17 12.74
CA VAL A 453 7.99 -25.27 11.78
C VAL A 453 8.34 -26.56 12.52
N ASN A 454 9.14 -26.48 13.59
CA ASN A 454 9.53 -27.65 14.39
C ASN A 454 8.38 -28.25 15.20
N THR A 455 7.46 -27.40 15.68
CA THR A 455 6.27 -27.83 16.43
C THR A 455 5.09 -28.23 15.56
N TYR A 456 5.22 -28.12 14.23
CA TYR A 456 4.11 -28.39 13.32
C TYR A 456 3.81 -29.89 13.24
N GLU A 457 2.70 -30.29 13.87
CA GLU A 457 2.08 -31.60 13.62
C GLU A 457 0.98 -31.43 12.57
N PRO A 458 1.01 -32.19 11.44
CA PRO A 458 -0.08 -32.14 10.48
C PRO A 458 -1.37 -32.62 11.15
N SER A 459 -2.44 -31.82 11.05
CA SER A 459 -3.76 -32.21 11.57
C SER A 459 -4.10 -33.63 11.10
N PRO A 460 -4.53 -34.53 12.00
CA PRO A 460 -4.94 -35.87 11.59
C PRO A 460 -6.01 -35.74 10.51
N LEU A 461 -5.80 -36.43 9.38
CA LEU A 461 -6.80 -36.58 8.34
C LEU A 461 -8.10 -36.97 9.04
N ALA A 462 -9.14 -36.14 8.93
CA ALA A 462 -10.48 -36.54 9.32
C ALA A 462 -10.73 -37.89 8.64
N PRO A 463 -11.09 -38.96 9.38
CA PRO A 463 -11.46 -40.21 8.75
C PRO A 463 -12.48 -39.89 7.68
N GLN A 464 -12.23 -40.32 6.44
CA GLN A 464 -13.28 -40.28 5.43
C GLN A 464 -14.49 -40.98 6.05
N GLU A 465 -15.52 -40.23 6.41
CA GLU A 465 -16.81 -40.83 6.70
C GLU A 465 -17.16 -41.59 5.43
N GLN A 466 -17.10 -42.92 5.52
CA GLN A 466 -17.78 -43.77 4.57
C GLN A 466 -19.24 -43.32 4.62
N LEU A 467 -19.64 -42.54 3.62
CA LEU A 467 -21.04 -42.27 3.34
C LEU A 467 -21.67 -43.63 3.02
N ASP A 468 -22.14 -44.32 4.06
CA ASP A 468 -23.12 -45.40 3.94
C ASP A 468 -24.42 -44.77 3.42
N SER A 469 -24.43 -44.52 2.11
CA SER A 469 -25.63 -44.11 1.41
C SER A 469 -26.57 -45.31 1.34
N PRO A 470 -27.79 -45.25 1.93
CA PRO A 470 -28.76 -46.36 1.90
C PRO A 470 -29.30 -46.68 0.50
N LEU A 471 -28.82 -45.98 -0.54
CA LEU A 471 -29.27 -46.11 -1.93
C LEU A 471 -28.44 -47.09 -2.76
N MET A 472 -27.34 -47.64 -2.23
CA MET A 472 -26.51 -48.64 -2.94
C MET A 472 -27.12 -50.06 -2.96
N SER A 473 -28.29 -50.27 -2.37
CA SER A 473 -28.98 -51.57 -2.31
C SER A 473 -30.27 -51.65 -3.14
N VAL A 474 -30.46 -50.78 -4.13
CA VAL A 474 -31.60 -50.89 -5.05
C VAL A 474 -31.17 -51.62 -6.33
N PRO A 475 -31.70 -52.81 -6.64
CA PRO A 475 -31.39 -53.49 -7.89
C PRO A 475 -31.96 -52.68 -9.06
N THR A 476 -31.12 -52.39 -10.06
CA THR A 476 -31.55 -51.87 -11.36
C THR A 476 -32.62 -52.78 -11.98
N PRO A 477 -33.78 -52.26 -12.43
CA PRO A 477 -34.75 -53.07 -13.16
C PRO A 477 -34.17 -53.51 -14.51
N ALA A 478 -34.40 -54.78 -14.87
CA ALA A 478 -33.97 -55.32 -16.16
C ALA A 478 -34.60 -54.54 -17.34
N PRO A 479 -33.87 -54.35 -18.45
CA PRO A 479 -34.40 -53.67 -19.62
C PRO A 479 -35.52 -54.51 -20.25
N ILE A 480 -36.66 -53.87 -20.48
CA ILE A 480 -37.79 -54.46 -21.22
C ILE A 480 -37.40 -54.44 -22.71
N HIS A 481 -37.44 -55.61 -23.34
CA HIS A 481 -37.25 -55.80 -24.78
C HIS A 481 -38.41 -55.27 -25.60
#